data_AF-A0AAW5CN00-F1
#
_entry.id   AF-A0AAW5CN00-F1
#
_cell.length_a   1.000
_cell.length_b   1.000
_cell.length_c   1.000
_cell.angle_alpha   90.00
_cell.angle_beta   90.00
_cell.angle_gamma   90.00
#
_symmetry.space_group_name_H-M   'P 1'
#
loop_
_entity.id
_entity.type
_entity.pdbx_description
1 polymer ?
#
loop_
_entity_poly.entity_id
_entity_poly.type
_entity_poly.pdbx_seq_one_letter_code
_entity_poly.pdbx_strand_id
1 'polypeptide(L)'
;MPLLLALLLVVLPAHGSECPSANNANLTSQILSCKQHLETLEPNGAQAFDAHLELVSLYRRAGDIKLSNQILDELMAWKLTTLQRFQVLRQSGINRYRQRNYIQALESFHEAQTLAAKLQQNELLGKSANDLANAYQALGDLDTALTLFLESYQIAKATNNQQRQAITLNNLGNVSRDINQLDDAILSFRQAHALHQQAGDQVKANHTLLSIAEVFYKKRDYNKAIEIIEDLLQPLTQSGAYTQLSRAYLLLAEIAIAQNHIAQAQQQLASFKRTRQLIQHGKVDQRALLIEAKLKQLEGDNLTAQTILKQGLEAHNQQNSQLTELFYIALLQSQLQTHAYKEAVETAQRYNDMLKTSRVQSENLYQFRLQSANVLAAPKHQTETSILSHVLVGFIAFVVGVLVTYSFARYTARTGTNGLHGGHMSIDEQAARQLMVEVMTLTLTLWEQGSGKTRVELAEESKVWKVNIDDGRLRVRTLERYLNIKTLPKKPRIRNIVTTAQYVLTQCQDANFDTAPLCEKVAQLEQILACSNAT
;
A
#
# COMPACT_ATOMS: atom_id res chain seq x y z
N MET A 1 25.90 43.30 37.15
CA MET A 1 26.58 41.98 37.11
C MET A 1 25.56 40.89 37.41
N PRO A 2 25.65 39.73 36.73
CA PRO A 2 24.57 39.06 35.98
C PRO A 2 24.03 37.84 36.77
N LEU A 3 23.00 37.08 36.39
CA LEU A 3 22.75 36.40 35.11
C LEU A 3 21.24 36.16 34.90
N LEU A 4 20.75 36.58 33.73
CA LEU A 4 19.65 35.92 33.05
C LEU A 4 20.13 34.52 32.62
N LEU A 5 19.49 33.47 33.12
CA LEU A 5 19.63 32.11 32.58
C LEU A 5 18.64 31.96 31.42
N ALA A 6 19.05 32.44 30.24
CA ALA A 6 18.44 32.03 28.99
C ALA A 6 18.76 30.55 28.78
N LEU A 7 17.76 29.68 28.94
CA LEU A 7 17.82 28.31 28.44
C LEU A 7 17.95 28.40 26.92
N LEU A 8 19.19 28.32 26.43
CA LEU A 8 19.49 27.99 25.04
C LEU A 8 18.94 26.58 24.79
N LEU A 9 17.71 26.53 24.28
CA LEU A 9 17.29 25.47 23.37
C LEU A 9 18.26 25.51 22.19
N VAL A 10 19.38 24.79 22.32
CA VAL A 10 20.17 24.39 21.16
C VAL A 10 19.27 23.42 20.41
N VAL A 11 18.48 24.00 19.51
CA VAL A 11 17.94 23.29 18.35
C VAL A 11 19.18 22.80 17.61
N LEU A 12 19.60 21.57 17.90
CA LEU A 12 20.55 20.87 17.05
C LEU A 12 19.97 20.89 15.64
N PRO A 13 20.73 21.35 14.63
CA PRO A 13 20.23 21.37 13.27
C PRO A 13 19.83 19.94 12.89
N ALA A 14 18.69 19.82 12.21
CA ALA A 14 18.36 18.63 11.44
C ALA A 14 19.61 18.25 10.64
N HIS A 15 20.17 17.06 10.89
CA HIS A 15 21.43 16.66 10.29
C HIS A 15 21.24 16.67 8.77
N GLY A 16 21.86 17.66 8.11
CA GLY A 16 22.02 17.68 6.67
C GLY A 16 22.84 16.46 6.24
N SER A 17 22.81 16.11 4.95
CA SER A 17 23.67 15.05 4.42
C SER A 17 25.12 15.28 4.85
N GLU A 18 25.72 14.32 5.56
CA GLU A 18 27.11 14.39 6.00
C GLU A 18 28.05 14.24 4.80
N CYS A 19 27.65 13.54 3.73
CA CYS A 19 28.42 13.53 2.49
C CYS A 19 28.08 14.75 1.61
N PRO A 20 29.06 15.62 1.28
CA PRO A 20 28.82 16.79 0.45
C PRO A 20 28.38 16.36 -0.95
N SER A 21 27.21 16.81 -1.37
CA SER A 21 26.69 16.60 -2.72
C SER A 21 26.44 17.95 -3.39
N ALA A 22 27.15 18.25 -4.48
CA ALA A 22 26.76 19.35 -5.36
C ALA A 22 25.39 19.07 -5.98
N ASN A 23 24.56 20.10 -6.15
CA ASN A 23 23.31 19.97 -6.89
C ASN A 23 23.61 19.41 -8.28
N ASN A 24 22.96 18.29 -8.63
CA ASN A 24 23.12 17.54 -9.89
C ASN A 24 24.41 16.69 -10.03
N ALA A 25 25.14 16.42 -8.94
CA ALA A 25 26.26 15.48 -8.96
C ALA A 25 25.80 14.07 -9.38
N ASN A 26 26.45 13.46 -10.38
CA ASN A 26 26.18 12.07 -10.75
C ASN A 26 26.61 11.11 -9.62
N LEU A 27 26.08 9.88 -9.61
CA LEU A 27 26.27 8.97 -8.48
C LEU A 27 27.75 8.64 -8.20
N THR A 28 28.58 8.54 -9.23
CA THR A 28 30.03 8.31 -9.09
C THR A 28 30.71 9.46 -8.35
N SER A 29 30.36 10.71 -8.69
CA SER A 29 30.89 11.89 -8.01
C SER A 29 30.41 12.00 -6.56
N GLN A 30 29.14 11.61 -6.27
CA GLN A 30 28.64 11.52 -4.89
C GLN A 30 29.44 10.52 -4.07
N ILE A 31 29.71 9.32 -4.61
CA ILE A 31 30.53 8.29 -3.96
C ILE A 31 31.95 8.80 -3.69
N LEU A 32 32.58 9.44 -4.68
CA LEU A 32 33.94 9.96 -4.54
C LEU A 32 34.03 11.06 -3.47
N SER A 33 33.10 12.02 -3.51
CA SER A 33 33.01 13.11 -2.52
C SER A 33 32.82 12.57 -1.11
N CYS A 34 31.93 11.58 -0.94
CA CYS A 34 31.67 10.94 0.34
C CYS A 34 32.90 10.21 0.88
N LYS A 35 33.68 9.52 0.02
CA LYS A 35 34.96 8.91 0.40
C LYS A 35 36.00 9.92 0.83
N GLN A 36 36.18 11.00 0.06
CA GLN A 36 37.12 12.06 0.39
C GLN A 36 36.76 12.73 1.71
N HIS A 37 35.46 12.95 1.96
CA HIS A 37 35.01 13.49 3.23
C HIS A 37 35.31 12.54 4.40
N LEU A 38 35.09 11.23 4.23
CA LEU A 38 35.43 10.22 5.24
C LEU A 38 36.91 10.25 5.66
N GLU A 39 37.83 10.57 4.74
CA GLU A 39 39.27 10.72 5.05
C GLU A 39 39.57 11.91 5.98
N THR A 40 38.67 12.89 6.05
CA THR A 40 38.81 14.09 6.90
C THR A 40 38.18 13.95 8.29
N LEU A 41 37.37 12.90 8.50
CA LEU A 41 36.63 12.69 9.73
C LEU A 41 37.43 11.86 10.73
N GLU A 42 37.17 12.10 12.02
CA GLU A 42 37.73 11.29 13.11
C GLU A 42 37.32 9.81 12.95
N PRO A 43 38.29 8.88 12.87
CA PRO A 43 38.00 7.45 12.74
C PRO A 43 37.11 6.96 13.87
N ASN A 44 36.12 6.13 13.56
CA ASN A 44 35.15 5.58 14.52
C ASN A 44 34.29 6.63 15.26
N GLY A 45 34.27 7.88 14.80
CA GLY A 45 33.41 8.95 15.32
C GLY A 45 31.96 8.87 14.84
N ALA A 46 31.08 9.68 15.43
CA ALA A 46 29.66 9.71 15.07
C ALA A 46 29.42 10.20 13.62
N GLN A 47 30.11 11.27 13.21
CA GLN A 47 30.05 11.78 11.83
C GLN A 47 30.58 10.75 10.82
N ALA A 48 31.70 10.09 11.15
CA ALA A 48 32.22 9.00 10.33
C ALA A 48 31.19 7.89 10.20
N PHE A 49 30.54 7.46 11.28
CA PHE A 49 29.47 6.45 11.22
C PHE A 49 28.33 6.86 10.27
N ASP A 50 27.83 8.09 10.38
CA ASP A 50 26.72 8.58 9.52
C ASP A 50 27.14 8.67 8.04
N ALA A 51 28.36 9.15 7.76
CA ALA A 51 28.92 9.18 6.41
C ALA A 51 29.11 7.76 5.81
N HIS A 52 29.51 6.77 6.61
CA HIS A 52 29.55 5.37 6.16
C HIS A 52 28.15 4.84 5.80
N LEU A 53 27.11 5.14 6.59
CA LEU A 53 25.74 4.74 6.27
C LEU A 53 25.21 5.42 4.99
N GLU A 54 25.61 6.66 4.74
CA GLU A 54 25.30 7.36 3.49
C GLU A 54 26.01 6.68 2.31
N LEU A 55 27.29 6.34 2.46
CA LEU A 55 28.07 5.62 1.46
C LEU A 55 27.49 4.22 1.14
N VAL A 56 27.01 3.50 2.15
CA VAL A 56 26.26 2.24 1.99
C VAL A 56 25.05 2.43 1.06
N SER A 57 24.29 3.51 1.24
CA SER A 57 23.13 3.84 0.41
C SER A 57 23.54 4.20 -1.02
N LEU A 58 24.64 4.96 -1.19
CA LEU A 58 25.19 5.33 -2.50
C LEU A 58 25.65 4.11 -3.30
N TYR A 59 26.41 3.19 -2.68
CA TYR A 59 26.81 1.95 -3.33
C TYR A 59 25.63 1.07 -3.70
N ARG A 60 24.63 0.96 -2.82
CA ARG A 60 23.39 0.24 -3.14
C ARG A 60 22.67 0.86 -4.34
N ARG A 61 22.61 2.19 -4.44
CA ARG A 61 22.05 2.90 -5.61
C ARG A 61 22.87 2.65 -6.88
N ALA A 62 24.18 2.48 -6.76
CA ALA A 62 25.08 2.17 -7.88
C ALA A 62 24.96 0.70 -8.32
N GLY A 63 24.33 -0.14 -7.51
CA GLY A 63 24.21 -1.58 -7.73
C GLY A 63 25.38 -2.38 -7.15
N ASP A 64 26.32 -1.72 -6.46
CA ASP A 64 27.44 -2.37 -5.80
C ASP A 64 27.08 -2.80 -4.38
N ILE A 65 26.21 -3.80 -4.27
CA ILE A 65 25.76 -4.31 -2.97
C ILE A 65 26.92 -4.98 -2.20
N LYS A 66 27.95 -5.47 -2.91
CA LYS A 66 29.12 -6.09 -2.29
C LYS A 66 29.91 -5.07 -1.47
N LEU A 67 30.28 -3.92 -2.06
CA LEU A 67 30.94 -2.84 -1.33
C LEU A 67 30.05 -2.28 -0.21
N SER A 68 28.74 -2.19 -0.47
CA SER A 68 27.75 -1.79 0.55
C SER A 68 27.78 -2.73 1.76
N ASN A 69 27.84 -4.05 1.56
CA ASN A 69 27.93 -5.02 2.64
C ASN A 69 29.28 -4.97 3.38
N GLN A 70 30.39 -4.77 2.66
CA GLN A 70 31.70 -4.65 3.30
C GLN A 70 31.75 -3.52 4.34
N ILE A 71 31.20 -2.35 4.00
CA ILE A 71 31.12 -1.24 4.96
C ILE A 71 30.24 -1.61 6.17
N LEU A 72 29.11 -2.29 5.95
CA LEU A 72 28.23 -2.69 7.05
C LEU A 72 28.93 -3.70 7.98
N ASP A 73 29.71 -4.62 7.43
CA ASP A 73 30.49 -5.58 8.20
C ASP A 73 31.60 -4.87 9.01
N GLU A 74 32.27 -3.88 8.42
CA GLU A 74 33.23 -3.01 9.12
C GLU A 74 32.58 -2.23 10.26
N LEU A 75 31.42 -1.60 10.03
CA LEU A 75 30.68 -0.88 11.06
C LEU A 75 30.22 -1.80 12.19
N MET A 76 29.87 -3.06 11.91
CA MET A 76 29.49 -4.04 12.94
C MET A 76 30.66 -4.40 13.87
N ALA A 77 31.90 -4.23 13.45
CA ALA A 77 33.08 -4.41 14.30
C ALA A 77 33.33 -3.23 15.26
N TRP A 78 32.67 -2.09 15.06
CA TRP A 78 32.81 -0.93 15.94
C TRP A 78 32.04 -1.11 17.25
N LYS A 79 32.39 -0.31 18.26
CA LYS A 79 31.61 -0.21 19.50
C LYS A 79 30.36 0.65 19.27
N LEU A 80 29.30 0.03 18.75
CA LEU A 80 28.05 0.70 18.41
C LEU A 80 27.13 0.92 19.63
N THR A 81 26.46 2.08 19.65
CA THR A 81 25.27 2.27 20.49
C THR A 81 24.10 1.40 20.01
N THR A 82 23.05 1.25 20.82
CA THR A 82 21.84 0.50 20.44
C THR A 82 21.18 1.08 19.17
N LEU A 83 21.17 2.41 19.02
CA LEU A 83 20.63 3.08 17.83
C LEU A 83 21.49 2.82 16.58
N GLN A 84 22.82 2.93 16.71
CA GLN A 84 23.73 2.65 15.61
C GLN A 84 23.64 1.18 15.16
N ARG A 85 23.58 0.24 16.10
CA ARG A 85 23.37 -1.18 15.79
C ARG A 85 22.04 -1.42 15.08
N PHE A 86 20.96 -0.73 15.49
CA PHE A 86 19.69 -0.75 14.76
C PHE A 86 19.87 -0.27 13.31
N GLN A 87 20.54 0.86 13.09
CA GLN A 87 20.72 1.43 11.75
C GLN A 87 21.51 0.49 10.84
N VAL A 88 22.60 -0.12 11.34
CA VAL A 88 23.43 -1.08 10.59
C VAL A 88 22.62 -2.33 10.24
N LEU A 89 21.98 -2.97 11.22
CA LEU A 89 21.15 -4.17 10.98
C LEU A 89 20.03 -3.92 9.98
N ARG A 90 19.39 -2.76 10.05
CA ARG A 90 18.37 -2.35 9.09
C ARG A 90 18.95 -2.22 7.68
N GLN A 91 20.11 -1.58 7.51
CA GLN A 91 20.75 -1.49 6.18
C GLN A 91 21.20 -2.87 5.67
N SER A 92 21.75 -3.74 6.53
CA SER A 92 22.09 -5.12 6.17
C SER A 92 20.86 -5.90 5.70
N GLY A 93 19.73 -5.75 6.39
CA GLY A 93 18.45 -6.31 5.97
C GLY A 93 17.99 -5.78 4.61
N ILE A 94 18.12 -4.47 4.35
CA ILE A 94 17.79 -3.88 3.04
C ILE A 94 18.69 -4.46 1.95
N ASN A 95 19.98 -4.63 2.20
CA ASN A 95 20.91 -5.23 1.23
C ASN A 95 20.58 -6.70 0.96
N ARG A 96 20.32 -7.49 2.01
CA ARG A 96 19.87 -8.89 1.89
C ARG A 96 18.56 -9.00 1.11
N TYR A 97 17.61 -8.10 1.36
CA TYR A 97 16.36 -8.00 0.59
C TYR A 97 16.62 -7.71 -0.89
N ARG A 98 17.52 -6.76 -1.20
CA ARG A 98 17.90 -6.44 -2.60
C ARG A 98 18.64 -7.58 -3.29
N GLN A 99 19.41 -8.37 -2.55
CA GLN A 99 20.01 -9.62 -2.99
C GLN A 99 19.00 -10.78 -3.06
N ARG A 100 17.75 -10.53 -2.65
CA ARG A 100 16.64 -11.51 -2.63
C ARG A 100 16.85 -12.65 -1.64
N ASN A 101 17.71 -12.45 -0.66
CA ASN A 101 17.89 -13.33 0.48
C ASN A 101 16.86 -12.99 1.56
N TYR A 102 15.57 -13.20 1.24
CA TYR A 102 14.47 -12.68 2.06
C TYR A 102 14.42 -13.25 3.48
N ILE A 103 14.80 -14.52 3.69
CA ILE A 103 14.87 -15.11 5.04
C ILE A 103 15.94 -14.41 5.89
N GLN A 104 17.13 -14.19 5.35
CA GLN A 104 18.19 -13.45 6.06
C GLN A 104 17.82 -11.96 6.25
N ALA A 105 17.06 -11.39 5.32
CA ALA A 105 16.53 -10.05 5.48
C ALA A 105 15.55 -9.98 6.67
N LEU A 106 14.64 -10.97 6.80
CA LEU A 106 13.74 -11.09 7.95
C LEU A 106 14.52 -11.17 9.26
N GLU A 107 15.55 -12.02 9.37
CA GLU A 107 16.42 -12.12 10.55
C GLU A 107 16.94 -10.73 10.96
N SER A 108 17.54 -10.01 10.00
CA SER A 108 18.10 -8.68 10.22
C SER A 108 17.05 -7.66 10.69
N PHE A 109 15.89 -7.67 10.05
CA PHE A 109 14.82 -6.73 10.34
C PHE A 109 14.15 -7.02 11.69
N HIS A 110 14.06 -8.28 12.10
CA HIS A 110 13.57 -8.67 13.42
C HIS A 110 14.54 -8.31 14.55
N GLU A 111 15.84 -8.50 14.33
CA GLU A 111 16.85 -8.01 15.26
C GLU A 111 16.78 -6.48 15.40
N ALA A 112 16.66 -5.75 14.27
CA ALA A 112 16.45 -4.31 14.28
C ALA A 112 15.15 -3.95 15.03
N GLN A 113 14.03 -4.62 14.78
CA GLN A 113 12.77 -4.38 15.49
C GLN A 113 12.92 -4.56 17.02
N THR A 114 13.67 -5.57 17.45
CA THR A 114 13.97 -5.81 18.87
C THR A 114 14.73 -4.65 19.49
N LEU A 115 15.71 -4.08 18.77
CA LEU A 115 16.44 -2.90 19.24
C LEU A 115 15.56 -1.65 19.26
N ALA A 116 14.70 -1.46 18.26
CA ALA A 116 13.73 -0.38 18.23
C ALA A 116 12.77 -0.43 19.43
N ALA A 117 12.31 -1.63 19.80
CA ALA A 117 11.47 -1.85 20.99
C ALA A 117 12.22 -1.48 22.29
N LYS A 118 13.49 -1.89 22.42
CA LYS A 118 14.33 -1.54 23.58
C LYS A 118 14.55 -0.03 23.71
N LEU A 119 14.68 0.66 22.58
CA LEU A 119 14.82 2.12 22.53
C LEU A 119 13.49 2.84 22.82
N GLN A 120 12.35 2.14 22.84
CA GLN A 120 11.01 2.70 23.01
C GLN A 120 10.69 3.81 21.98
N GLN A 121 11.27 3.71 20.79
CA GLN A 121 11.08 4.68 19.71
C GLN A 121 10.08 4.17 18.69
N ASN A 122 8.84 4.67 18.77
CA ASN A 122 7.75 4.29 17.86
C ASN A 122 8.13 4.48 16.38
N GLU A 123 8.84 5.54 16.03
CA GLU A 123 9.26 5.77 14.65
C GLU A 123 10.16 4.65 14.10
N LEU A 124 11.06 4.11 14.92
CA LEU A 124 11.93 3.00 14.51
C LEU A 124 11.14 1.70 14.37
N LEU A 125 10.17 1.46 15.25
CA LEU A 125 9.24 0.33 15.11
C LEU A 125 8.47 0.39 13.80
N GLY A 126 7.96 1.57 13.42
CA GLY A 126 7.27 1.76 12.15
C GLY A 126 8.16 1.51 10.93
N LYS A 127 9.45 1.87 10.99
CA LYS A 127 10.43 1.54 9.93
C LYS A 127 10.63 0.03 9.81
N SER A 128 10.89 -0.64 10.95
CA SER A 128 11.07 -2.09 10.98
C SER A 128 9.85 -2.85 10.50
N ALA A 129 8.64 -2.44 10.92
CA ALA A 129 7.40 -3.07 10.47
C ALA A 129 7.24 -2.98 8.94
N ASN A 130 7.52 -1.81 8.34
CA ASN A 130 7.50 -1.65 6.89
C ASN A 130 8.55 -2.53 6.19
N ASP A 131 9.77 -2.63 6.73
CA ASP A 131 10.84 -3.43 6.13
C ASP A 131 10.54 -4.94 6.22
N LEU A 132 10.02 -5.41 7.35
CA LEU A 132 9.50 -6.77 7.52
C LEU A 132 8.35 -7.06 6.56
N ALA A 133 7.39 -6.15 6.44
CA ALA A 133 6.26 -6.29 5.53
C ALA A 133 6.71 -6.50 4.08
N ASN A 134 7.70 -5.72 3.62
CA ASN A 134 8.29 -5.90 2.29
C ASN A 134 8.90 -7.31 2.11
N ALA A 135 9.60 -7.83 3.12
CA ALA A 135 10.21 -9.16 3.08
C ALA A 135 9.16 -10.28 3.10
N TYR A 136 8.12 -10.18 3.94
CA TYR A 136 6.99 -11.11 3.93
C TYR A 136 6.22 -11.08 2.60
N GLN A 137 5.97 -9.90 2.03
CA GLN A 137 5.33 -9.75 0.72
C GLN A 137 6.15 -10.45 -0.38
N ALA A 138 7.48 -10.28 -0.36
CA ALA A 138 8.37 -10.91 -1.34
C ALA A 138 8.42 -12.44 -1.21
N LEU A 139 8.14 -12.98 -0.02
CA LEU A 139 8.01 -14.42 0.24
C LEU A 139 6.58 -14.96 -0.01
N GLY A 140 5.63 -14.09 -0.38
CA GLY A 140 4.24 -14.45 -0.66
C GLY A 140 3.34 -14.55 0.57
N ASP A 141 3.82 -14.22 1.77
CA ASP A 141 2.99 -14.14 2.98
C ASP A 141 2.31 -12.77 3.04
N LEU A 142 1.31 -12.61 2.17
CA LEU A 142 0.67 -11.33 1.90
C LEU A 142 -0.18 -10.85 3.08
N ASP A 143 -0.75 -11.76 3.88
CA ASP A 143 -1.56 -11.42 5.06
C ASP A 143 -0.70 -10.81 6.18
N THR A 144 0.46 -11.41 6.44
CA THR A 144 1.43 -10.88 7.41
C THR A 144 1.97 -9.53 6.93
N ALA A 145 2.29 -9.42 5.63
CA ALA A 145 2.75 -8.18 5.04
C ALA A 145 1.71 -7.05 5.16
N LEU A 146 0.45 -7.33 4.85
CA LEU A 146 -0.65 -6.37 5.01
C LEU A 146 -0.74 -5.89 6.46
N THR A 147 -0.73 -6.80 7.43
CA THR A 147 -0.80 -6.48 8.86
C THR A 147 0.33 -5.54 9.29
N LEU A 148 1.56 -5.85 8.91
CA LEU A 148 2.74 -5.06 9.25
C LEU A 148 2.77 -3.70 8.54
N PHE A 149 2.32 -3.61 7.29
CA PHE A 149 2.17 -2.32 6.61
C PHE A 149 1.13 -1.44 7.31
N LEU A 150 0.01 -2.00 7.77
CA LEU A 150 -1.00 -1.25 8.51
C LEU A 150 -0.46 -0.75 9.86
N GLU A 151 0.28 -1.58 10.59
CA GLU A 151 0.96 -1.16 11.82
C GLU A 151 1.91 0.01 11.55
N SER A 152 2.76 -0.11 10.52
CA SER A 152 3.66 0.96 10.10
C SER A 152 2.91 2.26 9.75
N TYR A 153 1.78 2.15 9.06
CA TYR A 153 0.95 3.30 8.70
C TYR A 153 0.33 3.96 9.94
N GLN A 154 -0.18 3.19 10.90
CA GLN A 154 -0.72 3.73 12.15
C GLN A 154 0.34 4.47 12.97
N ILE A 155 1.55 3.93 13.03
CA ILE A 155 2.69 4.59 13.67
C ILE A 155 3.03 5.90 12.95
N ALA A 156 3.10 5.89 11.62
CA ALA A 156 3.38 7.07 10.82
C ALA A 156 2.30 8.15 10.98
N LYS A 157 1.04 7.73 11.15
CA LYS A 157 -0.09 8.62 11.46
C LYS A 157 0.02 9.20 12.87
N ALA A 158 0.26 8.36 13.89
CA ALA A 158 0.39 8.79 15.28
C ALA A 158 1.56 9.75 15.52
N THR A 159 2.63 9.62 14.71
CA THR A 159 3.81 10.48 14.76
C THR A 159 3.73 11.68 13.79
N ASN A 160 2.61 11.86 13.09
CA ASN A 160 2.42 12.90 12.06
C ASN A 160 3.52 12.90 10.96
N ASN A 161 4.14 11.75 10.69
CA ASN A 161 5.17 11.62 9.67
C ASN A 161 4.52 11.37 8.29
N GLN A 162 4.15 12.45 7.60
CA GLN A 162 3.49 12.39 6.29
C GLN A 162 4.32 11.67 5.22
N GLN A 163 5.64 11.85 5.23
CA GLN A 163 6.53 11.15 4.29
C GLN A 163 6.44 9.62 4.46
N ARG A 164 6.45 9.13 5.71
CA ARG A 164 6.26 7.70 5.99
C ARG A 164 4.86 7.24 5.66
N GLN A 165 3.83 8.03 5.95
CA GLN A 165 2.46 7.70 5.57
C GLN A 165 2.35 7.44 4.06
N ALA A 166 2.90 8.34 3.23
CA ALA A 166 2.87 8.19 1.77
C ALA A 166 3.59 6.91 1.29
N ILE A 167 4.79 6.64 1.82
CA ILE A 167 5.56 5.44 1.49
C ILE A 167 4.79 4.17 1.88
N THR A 168 4.26 4.12 3.10
CA THR A 168 3.54 2.94 3.58
C THR A 168 2.22 2.75 2.85
N LEU A 169 1.50 3.82 2.52
CA LEU A 169 0.27 3.75 1.70
C LEU A 169 0.54 3.23 0.29
N ASN A 170 1.65 3.63 -0.34
CA ASN A 170 2.04 3.05 -1.62
C ASN A 170 2.33 1.54 -1.49
N ASN A 171 2.93 1.10 -0.37
CA ASN A 171 3.17 -0.32 -0.13
C ASN A 171 1.87 -1.09 0.20
N LEU A 172 0.95 -0.48 0.94
CA LEU A 172 -0.41 -1.00 1.14
C LEU A 172 -1.12 -1.20 -0.20
N GLY A 173 -1.02 -0.21 -1.11
CA GLY A 173 -1.55 -0.33 -2.46
C GLY A 173 -0.97 -1.53 -3.22
N ASN A 174 0.34 -1.77 -3.11
CA ASN A 174 1.00 -2.92 -3.74
C ASN A 174 0.48 -4.25 -3.17
N VAL A 175 0.49 -4.42 -1.84
CA VAL A 175 0.06 -5.70 -1.23
C VAL A 175 -1.44 -5.93 -1.47
N SER A 176 -2.29 -4.90 -1.38
CA SER A 176 -3.73 -4.98 -1.71
C SER A 176 -3.95 -5.40 -3.16
N ARG A 177 -3.17 -4.87 -4.11
CA ARG A 177 -3.20 -5.32 -5.50
C ARG A 177 -2.82 -6.79 -5.61
N ASP A 178 -1.78 -7.23 -4.90
CA ASP A 178 -1.26 -8.59 -4.98
C ASP A 178 -2.26 -9.62 -4.43
N ILE A 179 -2.98 -9.30 -3.33
CA ILE A 179 -4.12 -10.10 -2.80
C ILE A 179 -5.44 -9.90 -3.56
N ASN A 180 -5.41 -9.20 -4.70
CA ASN A 180 -6.56 -8.93 -5.56
C ASN A 180 -7.67 -8.06 -4.93
N GLN A 181 -7.34 -7.27 -3.92
CA GLN A 181 -8.18 -6.21 -3.35
C GLN A 181 -7.97 -4.90 -4.13
N LEU A 182 -8.46 -4.88 -5.38
CA LEU A 182 -8.11 -3.84 -6.36
C LEU A 182 -8.66 -2.45 -5.99
N ASP A 183 -9.83 -2.35 -5.37
CA ASP A 183 -10.39 -1.06 -4.95
C ASP A 183 -9.65 -0.46 -3.75
N ASP A 184 -9.25 -1.31 -2.79
CA ASP A 184 -8.43 -0.90 -1.65
C ASP A 184 -7.02 -0.47 -2.10
N ALA A 185 -6.50 -1.11 -3.15
CA ALA A 185 -5.24 -0.72 -3.77
C ALA A 185 -5.31 0.68 -4.37
N ILE A 186 -6.35 0.97 -5.18
CA ILE A 186 -6.58 2.30 -5.76
C ILE A 186 -6.67 3.36 -4.66
N LEU A 187 -7.46 3.09 -3.62
CA LEU A 187 -7.61 4.02 -2.49
C LEU A 187 -6.27 4.32 -1.81
N SER A 188 -5.50 3.29 -1.47
CA SER A 188 -4.19 3.45 -0.81
C SER A 188 -3.21 4.23 -1.68
N PHE A 189 -3.18 3.94 -3.00
CA PHE A 189 -2.36 4.70 -3.93
C PHE A 189 -2.80 6.15 -4.05
N ARG A 190 -4.10 6.46 -4.13
CA ARG A 190 -4.54 7.86 -4.21
C ARG A 190 -4.17 8.68 -2.98
N GLN A 191 -4.30 8.09 -1.79
CA GLN A 191 -3.84 8.75 -0.57
C GLN A 191 -2.33 8.99 -0.58
N ALA A 192 -1.53 8.00 -1.03
CA ALA A 192 -0.09 8.19 -1.20
C ALA A 192 0.24 9.30 -2.22
N HIS A 193 -0.47 9.34 -3.35
CA HIS A 193 -0.32 10.35 -4.38
C HIS A 193 -0.59 11.77 -3.83
N ALA A 194 -1.70 11.96 -3.11
CA ALA A 194 -2.05 13.24 -2.51
C ALA A 194 -0.97 13.72 -1.53
N LEU A 195 -0.44 12.82 -0.69
CA LEU A 195 0.67 13.17 0.22
C LEU A 195 1.97 13.50 -0.53
N HIS A 196 2.27 12.80 -1.62
CA HIS A 196 3.42 13.13 -2.47
C HIS A 196 3.28 14.49 -3.16
N GLN A 197 2.09 14.83 -3.66
CA GLN A 197 1.79 16.15 -4.20
C GLN A 197 1.93 17.26 -3.15
N GLN A 198 1.37 17.06 -1.96
CA GLN A 198 1.50 18.00 -0.85
C GLN A 198 2.96 18.23 -0.43
N ALA A 199 3.80 17.21 -0.56
CA ALA A 199 5.24 17.29 -0.31
C ALA A 199 6.05 17.88 -1.48
N GLY A 200 5.41 18.22 -2.60
CA GLY A 200 6.09 18.67 -3.83
C GLY A 200 6.92 17.59 -4.54
N ASP A 201 6.76 16.32 -4.16
CA ASP A 201 7.50 15.19 -4.75
C ASP A 201 6.75 14.64 -5.97
N GLN A 202 6.82 15.39 -7.08
CA GLN A 202 6.11 15.05 -8.31
C GLN A 202 6.55 13.70 -8.90
N VAL A 203 7.82 13.31 -8.72
CA VAL A 203 8.34 12.04 -9.21
C VAL A 203 7.66 10.87 -8.51
N LYS A 204 7.53 10.92 -7.18
CA LYS A 204 6.79 9.89 -6.43
C LYS A 204 5.28 9.95 -6.72
N ALA A 205 4.71 11.14 -6.84
CA ALA A 205 3.30 11.31 -7.18
C ALA A 205 2.97 10.63 -8.53
N ASN A 206 3.77 10.86 -9.57
CA ASN A 206 3.62 10.23 -10.88
C ASN A 206 3.85 8.72 -10.83
N HIS A 207 4.83 8.26 -10.03
CA HIS A 207 5.05 6.83 -9.82
C HIS A 207 3.81 6.15 -9.21
N THR A 208 3.13 6.80 -8.28
CA THR A 208 1.90 6.28 -7.68
C THR A 208 0.73 6.25 -8.65
N LEU A 209 0.58 7.25 -9.54
CA LEU A 209 -0.43 7.22 -10.61
C LEU A 209 -0.22 6.06 -11.58
N LEU A 210 1.04 5.76 -11.93
CA LEU A 210 1.35 4.60 -12.76
C LEU A 210 0.96 3.28 -12.06
N SER A 211 1.13 3.18 -10.74
CA SER A 211 0.63 2.03 -9.97
C SER A 211 -0.90 1.91 -10.00
N ILE A 212 -1.63 3.02 -10.02
CA ILE A 212 -3.10 3.04 -10.20
C ILE A 212 -3.47 2.52 -11.60
N ALA A 213 -2.75 2.93 -12.65
CA ALA A 213 -2.95 2.41 -14.00
C ALA A 213 -2.72 0.88 -14.07
N GLU A 214 -1.69 0.36 -13.37
CA GLU A 214 -1.45 -1.09 -13.24
C GLU A 214 -2.66 -1.81 -12.58
N VAL A 215 -3.34 -1.16 -11.63
CA VAL A 215 -4.55 -1.72 -10.99
C VAL A 215 -5.74 -1.71 -11.96
N PHE A 216 -5.97 -0.64 -12.72
CA PHE A 216 -7.03 -0.61 -13.74
C PHE A 216 -6.79 -1.63 -14.86
N TYR A 217 -5.54 -1.83 -15.28
CA TYR A 217 -5.16 -2.92 -16.16
C TYR A 217 -5.57 -4.29 -15.59
N LYS A 218 -5.29 -4.54 -14.30
CA LYS A 218 -5.68 -5.79 -13.63
C LYS A 218 -7.20 -5.94 -13.49
N LYS A 219 -7.95 -4.82 -13.36
CA LYS A 219 -9.42 -4.78 -13.44
C LYS A 219 -9.97 -4.98 -14.86
N ARG A 220 -9.11 -5.02 -15.89
CA ARG A 220 -9.46 -5.02 -17.32
C ARG A 220 -10.18 -3.76 -17.79
N ASP A 221 -10.07 -2.68 -17.03
CA ASP A 221 -10.53 -1.35 -17.44
C ASP A 221 -9.39 -0.66 -18.21
N TYR A 222 -9.16 -1.15 -19.43
CA TYR A 222 -8.02 -0.72 -20.26
C TYR A 222 -8.12 0.75 -20.66
N ASN A 223 -9.33 1.28 -20.86
CA ASN A 223 -9.52 2.67 -21.23
C ASN A 223 -9.01 3.61 -20.13
N LYS A 224 -9.40 3.38 -18.87
CA LYS A 224 -8.89 4.20 -17.74
C LYS A 224 -7.40 4.02 -17.53
N ALA A 225 -6.88 2.81 -17.72
CA ALA A 225 -5.44 2.59 -17.61
C ALA A 225 -4.67 3.39 -18.67
N ILE A 226 -5.13 3.40 -19.92
CA ILE A 226 -4.54 4.18 -21.02
C ILE A 226 -4.63 5.67 -20.72
N GLU A 227 -5.80 6.18 -20.36
CA GLU A 227 -6.05 7.60 -20.02
C GLU A 227 -5.03 8.11 -18.99
N ILE A 228 -4.92 7.40 -17.86
CA ILE A 228 -3.95 7.76 -16.80
C ILE A 228 -2.51 7.73 -17.32
N ILE A 229 -2.15 6.76 -18.16
CA ILE A 229 -0.78 6.67 -18.68
C ILE A 229 -0.49 7.81 -19.65
N GLU A 230 -1.41 8.12 -20.56
CA GLU A 230 -1.25 9.18 -21.56
C GLU A 230 -1.06 10.55 -20.89
N ASP A 231 -1.83 10.84 -19.84
CA ASP A 231 -1.67 12.04 -19.00
C ASP A 231 -0.30 12.12 -18.30
N LEU A 232 0.34 10.97 -18.06
CA LEU A 232 1.66 10.89 -17.42
C LEU A 232 2.84 10.98 -18.40
N LEU A 233 2.66 10.67 -19.69
CA LEU A 233 3.78 10.55 -20.63
C LEU A 233 4.57 11.86 -20.74
N GLN A 234 3.88 13.00 -20.90
CA GLN A 234 4.54 14.30 -21.01
C GLN A 234 5.21 14.73 -19.68
N PRO A 235 4.54 14.72 -18.51
CA PRO A 235 5.17 15.05 -17.23
C PRO A 235 6.42 14.21 -16.94
N LEU A 236 6.35 12.89 -17.19
CA LEU A 236 7.48 11.98 -16.96
C LEU A 236 8.65 12.26 -17.91
N THR A 237 8.37 12.62 -19.15
CA THR A 237 9.39 12.99 -20.14
C THR A 237 10.10 14.28 -19.73
N GLN A 238 9.33 15.31 -19.35
CA GLN A 238 9.88 16.62 -18.96
C GLN A 238 10.70 16.54 -17.67
N SER A 239 10.29 15.70 -16.71
CA SER A 239 11.01 15.55 -15.45
C SER A 239 12.25 14.65 -15.54
N GLY A 240 12.52 14.03 -16.70
CA GLY A 240 13.58 13.04 -16.84
C GLY A 240 13.35 11.75 -16.03
N ALA A 241 12.09 11.45 -15.67
CA ALA A 241 11.72 10.27 -14.89
C ALA A 241 11.65 9.02 -15.78
N TYR A 242 12.76 8.73 -16.48
CA TYR A 242 12.82 7.71 -17.53
C TYR A 242 12.48 6.29 -17.03
N THR A 243 12.72 5.99 -15.76
CA THR A 243 12.34 4.69 -15.17
C THR A 243 10.82 4.51 -15.16
N GLN A 244 10.08 5.52 -14.72
CA GLN A 244 8.62 5.53 -14.72
C GLN A 244 8.10 5.57 -16.16
N LEU A 245 8.71 6.39 -17.02
CA LEU A 245 8.33 6.46 -18.44
C LEU A 245 8.49 5.11 -19.15
N SER A 246 9.58 4.38 -18.89
CA SER A 246 9.75 3.03 -19.44
C SER A 246 8.68 2.07 -18.93
N ARG A 247 8.32 2.12 -17.63
CA ARG A 247 7.24 1.28 -17.09
C ARG A 247 5.89 1.61 -17.70
N ALA A 248 5.62 2.89 -17.99
CA ALA A 248 4.41 3.34 -18.68
C ALA A 248 4.30 2.75 -20.09
N TYR A 249 5.35 2.86 -20.91
CA TYR A 249 5.37 2.24 -22.25
C TYR A 249 5.22 0.71 -22.20
N LEU A 250 5.82 0.07 -21.20
CA LEU A 250 5.71 -1.37 -21.01
C LEU A 250 4.27 -1.80 -20.70
N LEU A 251 3.57 -1.03 -19.84
CA LEU A 251 2.16 -1.27 -19.52
C LEU A 251 1.24 -1.03 -20.72
N LEU A 252 1.49 0.02 -21.51
CA LEU A 252 0.76 0.24 -22.77
C LEU A 252 0.97 -0.92 -23.76
N ALA A 253 2.18 -1.47 -23.85
CA ALA A 253 2.44 -2.65 -24.67
C ALA A 253 1.65 -3.87 -24.20
N GLU A 254 1.54 -4.10 -22.89
CA GLU A 254 0.73 -5.19 -22.33
C GLU A 254 -0.77 -5.01 -22.55
N ILE A 255 -1.27 -3.77 -22.43
CA ILE A 255 -2.66 -3.43 -22.74
C ILE A 255 -2.94 -3.72 -24.22
N ALA A 256 -2.06 -3.26 -25.12
CA ALA A 256 -2.21 -3.48 -26.56
C ALA A 256 -2.16 -4.98 -26.91
N ILE A 257 -1.29 -5.78 -26.28
CA ILE A 257 -1.31 -7.25 -26.41
C ILE A 257 -2.64 -7.83 -25.95
N ALA A 258 -3.15 -7.40 -24.78
CA ALA A 258 -4.42 -7.89 -24.25
C ALA A 258 -5.62 -7.55 -25.15
N GLN A 259 -5.53 -6.45 -25.91
CA GLN A 259 -6.51 -6.03 -26.92
C GLN A 259 -6.22 -6.60 -28.32
N ASN A 260 -5.18 -7.42 -28.48
CA ASN A 260 -4.72 -7.97 -29.76
C ASN A 260 -4.31 -6.90 -30.81
N HIS A 261 -3.87 -5.72 -30.36
CA HIS A 261 -3.36 -4.64 -31.20
C HIS A 261 -1.83 -4.76 -31.39
N ILE A 262 -1.40 -5.72 -32.21
CA ILE A 262 0.02 -6.09 -32.38
C ILE A 262 0.90 -4.88 -32.77
N ALA A 263 0.47 -4.07 -33.74
CA ALA A 263 1.25 -2.91 -34.20
C ALA A 263 1.46 -1.86 -33.10
N GLN A 264 0.42 -1.60 -32.30
CA GLN A 264 0.51 -0.69 -31.16
C GLN A 264 1.47 -1.26 -30.11
N ALA A 265 1.34 -2.54 -29.77
CA ALA A 265 2.24 -3.17 -28.81
C ALA A 265 3.72 -3.12 -29.23
N GLN A 266 4.02 -3.35 -30.51
CA GLN A 266 5.37 -3.20 -31.07
C GLN A 266 5.87 -1.75 -30.96
N GLN A 267 5.04 -0.76 -31.27
CA GLN A 267 5.37 0.66 -31.13
C GLN A 267 5.70 1.03 -29.67
N GLN A 268 4.90 0.56 -28.72
CA GLN A 268 5.11 0.83 -27.30
C GLN A 268 6.36 0.11 -26.77
N LEU A 269 6.61 -1.13 -27.20
CA LEU A 269 7.85 -1.84 -26.86
C LEU A 269 9.09 -1.15 -27.45
N ALA A 270 9.01 -0.57 -28.66
CA ALA A 270 10.09 0.22 -29.23
C ALA A 270 10.35 1.51 -28.42
N SER A 271 9.28 2.17 -27.97
CA SER A 271 9.36 3.37 -27.11
C SER A 271 9.97 3.04 -25.74
N PHE A 272 9.60 1.89 -25.16
CA PHE A 272 10.25 1.32 -24.00
C PHE A 272 11.75 1.14 -24.24
N LYS A 273 12.16 0.42 -25.31
CA LYS A 273 13.57 0.14 -25.62
C LYS A 273 14.39 1.44 -25.75
N ARG A 274 13.87 2.44 -26.46
CA ARG A 274 14.50 3.77 -26.60
C ARG A 274 14.65 4.49 -25.26
N THR A 275 13.61 4.48 -24.43
CA THR A 275 13.65 5.10 -23.10
C THR A 275 14.65 4.40 -22.18
N ARG A 276 14.73 3.07 -22.26
CA ARG A 276 15.63 2.24 -21.45
C ARG A 276 17.10 2.53 -21.74
N GLN A 277 17.44 2.88 -22.97
CA GLN A 277 18.80 3.30 -23.35
C GLN A 277 19.28 4.54 -22.57
N LEU A 278 18.38 5.38 -22.06
CA LEU A 278 18.70 6.59 -21.30
C LEU A 278 18.99 6.34 -19.81
N ILE A 279 18.62 5.18 -19.26
CA ILE A 279 18.73 4.88 -17.82
C ILE A 279 20.03 4.14 -17.51
N GLN A 280 20.21 2.96 -18.12
CA GLN A 280 21.38 2.09 -17.93
C GLN A 280 21.55 1.19 -19.15
N HIS A 281 22.71 1.31 -19.82
CA HIS A 281 23.16 0.40 -20.86
C HIS A 281 23.38 -1.01 -20.27
N GLY A 282 22.59 -2.00 -20.69
CA GLY A 282 22.98 -3.41 -20.59
C GLY A 282 22.19 -4.34 -19.66
N LYS A 283 21.42 -3.87 -18.66
CA LYS A 283 20.56 -4.81 -17.90
C LYS A 283 19.42 -5.29 -18.78
N VAL A 284 19.07 -6.57 -18.77
CA VAL A 284 17.89 -7.05 -19.52
C VAL A 284 16.63 -6.84 -18.68
N ASP A 285 15.54 -6.37 -19.27
CA ASP A 285 14.23 -6.25 -18.60
C ASP A 285 13.40 -7.50 -18.91
N GLN A 286 13.15 -8.33 -17.90
CA GLN A 286 12.45 -9.60 -18.06
C GLN A 286 11.00 -9.41 -18.49
N ARG A 287 10.31 -8.38 -17.98
CA ARG A 287 8.92 -8.14 -18.37
C ARG A 287 8.85 -7.72 -19.85
N ALA A 288 9.82 -6.95 -20.33
CA ALA A 288 9.96 -6.65 -21.76
C ALA A 288 10.26 -7.87 -22.63
N LEU A 289 11.15 -8.78 -22.19
CA LEU A 289 11.38 -10.05 -22.92
C LEU A 289 10.11 -10.89 -23.02
N LEU A 290 9.33 -10.98 -21.93
CA LEU A 290 8.07 -11.74 -21.94
C LEU A 290 7.06 -11.12 -22.91
N ILE A 291 6.96 -9.80 -22.97
CA ILE A 291 6.11 -9.06 -23.93
C ILE A 291 6.57 -9.32 -25.37
N GLU A 292 7.89 -9.24 -25.61
CA GLU A 292 8.48 -9.49 -26.93
C GLU A 292 8.23 -10.93 -27.40
N ALA A 293 8.39 -11.92 -26.52
CA ALA A 293 8.07 -13.30 -26.82
C ALA A 293 6.58 -13.50 -27.13
N LYS A 294 5.68 -12.89 -26.34
CA LYS A 294 4.23 -12.95 -26.60
C LYS A 294 3.86 -12.33 -27.95
N LEU A 295 4.50 -11.22 -28.35
CA LEU A 295 4.30 -10.65 -29.68
C LEU A 295 4.72 -11.63 -30.77
N LYS A 296 5.87 -12.28 -30.61
CA LYS A 296 6.33 -13.31 -31.55
C LYS A 296 5.37 -14.49 -31.64
N GLN A 297 4.79 -14.92 -30.53
CA GLN A 297 3.74 -15.95 -30.54
C GLN A 297 2.49 -15.49 -31.31
N LEU A 298 2.03 -14.25 -31.11
CA LEU A 298 0.89 -13.69 -31.82
C LEU A 298 1.16 -13.51 -33.33
N GLU A 299 2.41 -13.28 -33.72
CA GLU A 299 2.87 -13.23 -35.11
C GLU A 299 3.00 -14.62 -35.75
N GLY A 300 2.87 -15.70 -34.98
CA GLY A 300 3.10 -17.08 -35.41
C GLY A 300 4.58 -17.52 -35.41
N ASP A 301 5.50 -16.64 -35.02
CA ASP A 301 6.93 -16.92 -34.92
C ASP A 301 7.29 -17.55 -33.56
N ASN A 302 6.81 -18.78 -33.37
CA ASN A 302 7.02 -19.52 -32.13
C ASN A 302 8.49 -19.88 -31.86
N LEU A 303 9.33 -20.07 -32.88
CA LEU A 303 10.73 -20.42 -32.69
C LEU A 303 11.53 -19.25 -32.11
N THR A 304 11.32 -18.03 -32.61
CA THR A 304 11.92 -16.83 -32.02
C THR A 304 11.38 -16.58 -30.61
N ALA A 305 10.07 -16.77 -30.39
CA ALA A 305 9.48 -16.67 -29.06
C ALA A 305 10.15 -17.61 -28.05
N GLN A 306 10.37 -18.88 -28.40
CA GLN A 306 11.08 -19.84 -27.55
C GLN A 306 12.49 -19.39 -27.20
N THR A 307 13.21 -18.81 -28.17
CA THR A 307 14.57 -18.31 -27.97
C THR A 307 14.59 -17.16 -26.95
N ILE A 308 13.67 -16.21 -27.09
CA ILE A 308 13.52 -15.06 -26.16
C ILE A 308 13.10 -15.54 -24.76
N LEU A 309 12.19 -16.51 -24.67
CA LEU A 309 11.73 -17.05 -23.39
C LEU A 309 12.86 -17.82 -22.67
N LYS A 310 13.64 -18.62 -23.40
CA LYS A 310 14.85 -19.28 -22.87
C LYS A 310 15.86 -18.25 -22.37
N GLN A 311 16.12 -17.18 -23.12
CA GLN A 311 16.98 -16.07 -22.68
C GLN A 311 16.45 -15.41 -21.39
N GLY A 312 15.13 -15.20 -21.28
CA GLY A 312 14.52 -14.62 -20.08
C GLY A 312 14.65 -15.51 -18.84
N LEU A 313 14.60 -16.82 -19.03
CA LEU A 313 14.82 -17.82 -17.97
C LEU A 313 16.30 -17.96 -17.60
N GLU A 314 17.21 -17.91 -18.57
CA GLU A 314 18.66 -17.94 -18.34
C GLU A 314 19.14 -16.73 -17.55
N ALA A 315 18.50 -15.57 -17.74
CA ALA A 315 18.86 -14.36 -17.05
C ALA A 315 18.86 -14.55 -15.52
N HIS A 316 17.86 -15.22 -14.92
CA HIS A 316 17.73 -15.45 -13.46
C HIS A 316 17.10 -16.84 -13.15
N ASN A 317 17.80 -17.95 -13.46
CA ASN A 317 17.25 -19.32 -13.51
C ASN A 317 16.80 -19.99 -12.19
N GLN A 318 16.77 -19.28 -11.06
CA GLN A 318 16.63 -19.90 -9.73
C GLN A 318 15.56 -19.28 -8.82
N GLN A 319 14.74 -18.36 -9.32
CA GLN A 319 13.82 -17.62 -8.44
C GLN A 319 12.37 -17.81 -8.83
N ASN A 320 11.59 -18.31 -7.88
CA ASN A 320 10.14 -18.30 -7.99
C ASN A 320 9.64 -16.87 -7.90
N SER A 321 9.13 -16.36 -9.01
CA SER A 321 8.33 -15.15 -9.07
C SER A 321 7.19 -15.42 -10.03
N GLN A 322 6.05 -14.75 -9.85
CA GLN A 322 4.93 -14.82 -10.81
C GLN A 322 5.40 -14.58 -12.25
N LEU A 323 6.42 -13.73 -12.44
CA LEU A 323 7.02 -13.50 -13.75
C LEU A 323 7.74 -14.74 -14.29
N THR A 324 8.53 -15.43 -13.47
CA THR A 324 9.23 -16.67 -13.85
C THR A 324 8.23 -17.77 -14.23
N GLU A 325 7.13 -17.90 -13.48
CA GLU A 325 6.05 -18.83 -13.82
C GLU A 325 5.48 -18.52 -15.22
N LEU A 326 5.21 -17.24 -15.51
CA LEU A 326 4.73 -16.80 -16.82
C LEU A 326 5.71 -17.14 -17.96
N PHE A 327 7.03 -17.07 -17.72
CA PHE A 327 8.03 -17.51 -18.70
C PHE A 327 7.94 -19.01 -18.97
N TYR A 328 7.88 -19.85 -17.92
CA TYR A 328 7.75 -21.29 -18.08
C TYR A 328 6.45 -21.67 -18.81
N ILE A 329 5.32 -21.05 -18.43
CA ILE A 329 4.03 -21.28 -19.06
C ILE A 329 4.06 -20.88 -20.54
N ALA A 330 4.55 -19.68 -20.86
CA ALA A 330 4.63 -19.22 -22.25
C ALA A 330 5.58 -20.11 -23.09
N LEU A 331 6.68 -20.58 -22.52
CA LEU A 331 7.64 -21.43 -23.21
C LEU A 331 7.04 -22.81 -23.50
N LEU A 332 6.37 -23.42 -22.52
CA LEU A 332 5.65 -24.68 -22.69
C LEU A 332 4.58 -24.56 -23.77
N GLN A 333 3.77 -23.50 -23.74
CA GLN A 333 2.76 -23.24 -24.76
C GLN A 333 3.37 -23.17 -26.16
N SER A 334 4.48 -22.45 -26.33
CA SER A 334 5.15 -22.33 -27.62
C SER A 334 5.72 -23.66 -28.11
N GLN A 335 6.36 -24.44 -27.22
CA GLN A 335 6.94 -25.74 -27.55
C GLN A 335 5.86 -26.77 -27.95
N LEU A 336 4.70 -26.74 -27.29
CA LEU A 336 3.55 -27.57 -27.68
C LEU A 336 3.01 -27.20 -29.06
N GLN A 337 2.92 -25.90 -29.38
CA GLN A 337 2.49 -25.42 -30.69
C GLN A 337 3.46 -25.82 -31.82
N THR A 338 4.77 -25.92 -31.54
CA THR A 338 5.77 -26.38 -32.51
C THR A 338 6.02 -27.90 -32.45
N HIS A 339 5.21 -28.66 -31.70
CA HIS A 339 5.38 -30.10 -31.50
C HIS A 339 6.76 -30.53 -30.93
N ALA A 340 7.44 -29.64 -30.22
CA ALA A 340 8.75 -29.88 -29.58
C ALA A 340 8.58 -30.60 -28.22
N TYR A 341 7.94 -31.78 -28.23
CA TYR A 341 7.50 -32.46 -27.00
C TYR A 341 8.63 -32.82 -26.04
N LYS A 342 9.81 -33.19 -26.56
CA LYS A 342 10.98 -33.50 -25.72
C LYS A 342 11.42 -32.28 -24.91
N GLU A 343 11.54 -31.12 -25.56
CA GLU A 343 11.91 -29.87 -24.89
C GLU A 343 10.82 -29.39 -23.92
N ALA A 344 9.54 -29.62 -24.26
CA ALA A 344 8.43 -29.31 -23.36
C ALA A 344 8.50 -30.12 -22.06
N VAL A 345 8.84 -31.42 -22.12
CA VAL A 345 9.02 -32.25 -20.92
C VAL A 345 10.18 -31.74 -20.07
N GLU A 346 11.33 -31.42 -20.66
CA GLU A 346 12.47 -30.86 -19.94
C GLU A 346 12.13 -29.52 -19.28
N THR A 347 11.37 -28.66 -19.97
CA THR A 347 10.91 -27.37 -19.45
C THR A 347 9.95 -27.55 -18.28
N ALA A 348 9.02 -28.52 -18.37
CA ALA A 348 8.09 -28.84 -17.28
C ALA A 348 8.81 -29.40 -16.05
N GLN A 349 9.88 -30.18 -16.24
CA GLN A 349 10.71 -30.67 -15.14
C GLN A 349 11.42 -29.52 -14.42
N ARG A 350 12.05 -28.60 -15.17
CA ARG A 350 12.69 -27.39 -14.59
C ARG A 350 11.67 -26.52 -13.84
N TYR A 351 10.47 -26.37 -14.40
CA TYR A 351 9.40 -25.63 -13.73
C TYR A 351 8.99 -26.31 -12.41
N ASN A 352 8.83 -27.64 -12.39
CA ASN A 352 8.52 -28.40 -11.19
C ASN A 352 9.64 -28.30 -10.13
N ASP A 353 10.91 -28.31 -10.53
CA ASP A 353 12.02 -28.15 -9.59
C ASP A 353 12.03 -26.74 -8.97
N MET A 354 11.73 -25.70 -9.74
CA MET A 354 11.53 -24.34 -9.21
C MET A 354 10.40 -24.30 -8.16
N LEU A 355 9.27 -24.97 -8.43
CA LEU A 355 8.16 -25.07 -7.47
C LEU A 355 8.56 -25.79 -6.18
N LYS A 356 9.41 -26.82 -6.25
CA LYS A 356 9.95 -27.48 -5.05
C LYS A 356 10.80 -26.52 -4.21
N THR A 357 11.66 -25.73 -4.83
CA THR A 357 12.45 -24.70 -4.11
C THR A 357 11.54 -23.70 -3.42
N SER A 358 10.43 -23.29 -4.06
CA SER A 358 9.44 -22.41 -3.42
C SER A 358 8.83 -23.04 -2.17
N ARG A 359 8.52 -24.35 -2.18
CA ARG A 359 8.00 -25.05 -1.01
C ARG A 359 9.01 -25.05 0.14
N VAL A 360 10.30 -25.23 -0.16
CA VAL A 360 11.37 -25.13 0.85
C VAL A 360 11.44 -23.73 1.45
N GLN A 361 11.28 -22.67 0.65
CA GLN A 361 11.24 -21.30 1.17
C GLN A 361 10.03 -21.07 2.08
N SER A 362 8.85 -21.60 1.72
CA SER A 362 7.66 -21.55 2.59
C SER A 362 7.88 -22.28 3.92
N GLU A 363 8.54 -23.45 3.89
CA GLU A 363 8.89 -24.19 5.10
C GLU A 363 9.89 -23.39 5.96
N ASN A 364 10.94 -22.83 5.37
CA ASN A 364 11.89 -21.98 6.08
C ASN A 364 11.21 -20.76 6.71
N LEU A 365 10.26 -20.13 6.01
CA LEU A 365 9.47 -19.03 6.55
C LEU A 365 8.60 -19.48 7.73
N TYR A 366 8.01 -20.67 7.66
CA TYR A 366 7.26 -21.24 8.76
C TYR A 366 8.15 -21.50 9.99
N GLN A 367 9.31 -22.14 9.79
CA GLN A 367 10.30 -22.35 10.87
C GLN A 367 10.79 -21.03 11.47
N PHE A 368 11.06 -20.04 10.62
CA PHE A 368 11.45 -18.71 11.06
C PHE A 368 10.37 -18.07 11.95
N ARG A 369 9.08 -18.19 11.59
CA ARG A 369 7.97 -17.70 12.42
C ARG A 369 7.91 -18.36 13.79
N LEU A 370 8.14 -19.67 13.85
CA LEU A 370 8.20 -20.39 15.15
C LEU A 370 9.33 -19.85 16.03
N GLN A 371 10.49 -19.56 15.46
CA GLN A 371 11.63 -19.00 16.19
C GLN A 371 11.39 -17.55 16.62
N SER A 372 10.72 -16.76 15.78
CA SER A 372 10.44 -15.34 16.02
C SER A 372 9.13 -15.07 16.76
N ALA A 373 8.37 -16.10 17.13
CA ALA A 373 7.07 -15.99 17.82
C ALA A 373 7.14 -15.27 19.18
N ASN A 374 8.33 -15.14 19.78
CA ASN A 374 8.55 -14.36 21.01
C ASN A 374 8.90 -12.87 20.75
N VAL A 375 9.29 -12.52 19.52
CA VAL A 375 9.66 -11.15 19.07
C VAL A 375 8.50 -10.48 18.33
N LEU A 376 7.77 -11.27 17.54
CA LEU A 376 6.48 -10.95 16.98
C LEU A 376 5.44 -11.03 18.11
N ALA A 377 5.22 -9.93 18.83
CA ALA A 377 3.97 -9.84 19.58
C ALA A 377 2.85 -10.19 18.60
N ALA A 378 2.05 -11.22 18.92
CA ALA A 378 0.87 -11.57 18.15
C ALA A 378 0.10 -10.27 17.84
N PRO A 379 -0.50 -10.11 16.64
CA PRO A 379 -1.34 -8.98 16.38
C PRO A 379 -2.26 -8.84 17.58
N LYS A 380 -2.18 -7.71 18.27
CA LYS A 380 -3.15 -7.37 19.32
C LYS A 380 -4.47 -7.15 18.58
N HIS A 381 -5.13 -8.22 18.14
CA HIS A 381 -6.55 -8.32 18.36
C HIS A 381 -6.68 -8.16 19.85
N GLN A 382 -6.98 -6.93 20.24
CA GLN A 382 -7.20 -6.55 21.61
C GLN A 382 -8.03 -7.66 22.25
N THR A 383 -7.55 -8.08 23.39
CA THR A 383 -8.25 -8.86 24.42
C THR A 383 -9.50 -8.13 24.91
N GLU A 384 -10.33 -7.62 24.00
CA GLU A 384 -11.71 -7.23 24.26
C GLU A 384 -12.60 -8.46 24.47
N THR A 385 -12.14 -9.67 24.16
CA THR A 385 -12.89 -10.91 24.45
C THR A 385 -13.04 -11.20 25.94
N SER A 386 -12.12 -10.73 26.80
CA SER A 386 -12.25 -10.87 28.26
C SER A 386 -13.24 -9.87 28.85
N ILE A 387 -13.21 -8.60 28.42
CA ILE A 387 -14.12 -7.58 28.93
C ILE A 387 -15.53 -7.80 28.35
N LEU A 388 -15.66 -8.12 27.05
CA LEU A 388 -16.96 -8.44 26.46
C LEU A 388 -17.58 -9.70 27.05
N SER A 389 -16.80 -10.73 27.41
CA SER A 389 -17.36 -11.93 28.07
C SER A 389 -17.82 -11.63 29.50
N HIS A 390 -17.08 -10.83 30.28
CA HIS A 390 -17.55 -10.41 31.61
C HIS A 390 -18.72 -9.43 31.55
N VAL A 391 -18.74 -8.51 30.58
CA VAL A 391 -19.88 -7.60 30.34
C VAL A 391 -21.08 -8.37 29.81
N LEU A 392 -20.90 -9.39 28.97
CA LEU A 392 -21.98 -10.26 28.49
C LEU A 392 -22.53 -11.15 29.60
N VAL A 393 -21.69 -11.70 30.47
CA VAL A 393 -22.13 -12.46 31.65
C VAL A 393 -22.85 -11.55 32.65
N GLY A 394 -22.34 -10.34 32.88
CA GLY A 394 -23.01 -9.32 33.69
C GLY A 394 -24.33 -8.86 33.09
N PHE A 395 -24.40 -8.70 31.75
CA PHE A 395 -25.62 -8.34 31.03
C PHE A 395 -26.65 -9.47 31.03
N ILE A 396 -26.21 -10.73 30.88
CA ILE A 396 -27.09 -11.91 31.00
C ILE A 396 -27.62 -12.02 32.43
N ALA A 397 -26.77 -11.85 33.46
CA ALA A 397 -27.21 -11.85 34.85
C ALA A 397 -28.19 -10.70 35.16
N PHE A 398 -27.95 -9.51 34.59
CA PHE A 398 -28.85 -8.37 34.71
C PHE A 398 -30.19 -8.62 33.99
N VAL A 399 -30.17 -9.16 32.77
CA VAL A 399 -31.38 -9.49 32.00
C VAL A 399 -32.17 -10.61 32.69
N VAL A 400 -31.50 -11.63 33.26
CA VAL A 400 -32.16 -12.67 34.06
C VAL A 400 -32.75 -12.07 35.34
N GLY A 401 -32.03 -11.19 36.04
CA GLY A 401 -32.55 -10.47 37.21
C GLY A 401 -33.76 -9.58 36.88
N VAL A 402 -33.72 -8.87 35.75
CA VAL A 402 -34.83 -8.06 35.24
C VAL A 402 -36.00 -8.95 34.80
N LEU A 403 -35.76 -10.11 34.19
CA LEU A 403 -36.82 -11.05 33.80
C LEU A 403 -37.45 -11.77 34.99
N VAL A 404 -36.69 -12.06 36.05
CA VAL A 404 -37.19 -12.65 37.30
C VAL A 404 -37.99 -11.62 38.09
N THR A 405 -37.52 -10.37 38.17
CA THR A 405 -38.29 -9.28 38.80
C THR A 405 -39.52 -8.90 37.96
N TYR A 406 -39.42 -8.91 36.63
CA TYR A 406 -40.55 -8.69 35.72
C TYR A 406 -41.56 -9.85 35.74
N SER A 407 -41.13 -11.10 35.90
CA SER A 407 -42.03 -12.25 36.05
C SER A 407 -42.71 -12.26 37.43
N PHE A 408 -42.00 -11.86 38.48
CA PHE A 408 -42.56 -11.67 39.83
C PHE A 408 -43.54 -10.48 39.88
N ALA A 409 -43.22 -9.37 39.20
CA ALA A 409 -44.12 -8.23 39.03
C ALA A 409 -45.33 -8.58 38.14
N ARG A 410 -45.18 -9.40 37.10
CA ARG A 410 -46.31 -9.89 36.29
C ARG A 410 -47.16 -10.93 37.00
N TYR A 411 -46.59 -11.73 37.89
CA TYR A 411 -47.34 -12.69 38.70
C TYR A 411 -48.22 -11.95 39.72
N THR A 412 -47.71 -10.86 40.29
CA THR A 412 -48.47 -9.98 41.20
C THR A 412 -49.42 -9.01 40.48
N ALA A 413 -49.16 -8.67 39.20
CA ALA A 413 -50.04 -7.83 38.37
C ALA A 413 -51.07 -8.62 37.54
N ARG A 414 -51.13 -9.96 37.62
CA ARG A 414 -52.09 -10.79 36.87
C ARG A 414 -53.48 -10.91 37.51
N THR A 415 -53.82 -10.00 38.40
CA THR A 415 -55.20 -9.60 38.70
C THR A 415 -55.43 -8.19 38.17
N GLY A 416 -55.59 -8.05 36.85
CA GLY A 416 -55.95 -6.78 36.24
C GLY A 416 -55.52 -6.61 34.79
N THR A 417 -56.42 -6.98 33.87
CA THR A 417 -56.66 -6.38 32.53
C THR A 417 -55.50 -6.14 31.54
N ASN A 418 -55.59 -6.90 30.44
CA ASN A 418 -55.25 -6.64 29.02
C ASN A 418 -54.45 -5.39 28.59
N GLY A 419 -53.50 -5.62 27.67
CA GLY A 419 -52.99 -4.60 26.73
C GLY A 419 -51.79 -5.08 25.92
N LEU A 420 -52.02 -5.53 24.67
CA LEU A 420 -51.00 -5.76 23.64
C LEU A 420 -50.53 -4.41 23.08
N HIS A 421 -49.21 -4.15 23.03
CA HIS A 421 -48.62 -3.08 22.21
C HIS A 421 -47.38 -3.61 21.49
N GLY A 422 -47.54 -3.96 20.20
CA GLY A 422 -46.45 -3.99 19.23
C GLY A 422 -46.30 -2.60 18.62
N GLY A 423 -45.08 -2.03 18.63
CA GLY A 423 -44.82 -0.69 18.10
C GLY A 423 -44.87 -0.66 16.58
N HIS A 424 -45.92 -0.06 16.01
CA HIS A 424 -45.97 0.37 14.63
C HIS A 424 -45.18 1.69 14.47
N MET A 425 -44.15 1.69 13.62
CA MET A 425 -43.43 2.89 13.18
C MET A 425 -44.34 3.71 12.25
N SER A 426 -44.39 5.03 12.39
CA SER A 426 -45.27 5.89 11.58
C SER A 426 -44.83 5.96 10.11
N ILE A 427 -45.77 6.15 9.19
CA ILE A 427 -45.51 6.25 7.74
C ILE A 427 -44.54 7.41 7.43
N ASP A 428 -44.65 8.53 8.15
CA ASP A 428 -43.78 9.71 7.99
C ASP A 428 -42.34 9.45 8.45
N GLU A 429 -42.15 8.69 9.53
CA GLU A 429 -40.81 8.30 10.00
C GLU A 429 -40.13 7.34 9.01
N GLN A 430 -40.89 6.42 8.42
CA GLN A 430 -40.37 5.52 7.41
C GLN A 430 -39.98 6.25 6.12
N ALA A 431 -40.79 7.22 5.68
CA ALA A 431 -40.50 8.06 4.53
C ALA A 431 -39.25 8.94 4.75
N ALA A 432 -39.10 9.55 5.94
CA ALA A 432 -37.92 10.34 6.28
C ALA A 432 -36.64 9.48 6.29
N ARG A 433 -36.70 8.26 6.83
CA ARG A 433 -35.56 7.33 6.81
C ARG A 433 -35.19 6.89 5.40
N GLN A 434 -36.18 6.69 4.52
CA GLN A 434 -35.97 6.39 3.11
C GLN A 434 -35.26 7.54 2.40
N LEU A 435 -35.75 8.77 2.60
CA LEU A 435 -35.16 9.99 2.03
C LEU A 435 -33.69 10.16 2.42
N MET A 436 -33.33 9.88 3.69
CA MET A 436 -31.93 9.93 4.16
C MET A 436 -31.00 8.98 3.39
N VAL A 437 -31.45 7.75 3.14
CA VAL A 437 -30.68 6.74 2.40
C VAL A 437 -30.54 7.15 0.94
N GLU A 438 -31.61 7.68 0.34
CA GLU A 438 -31.59 8.16 -1.04
C GLU A 438 -30.62 9.33 -1.24
N VAL A 439 -30.67 10.34 -0.35
CA VAL A 439 -29.72 11.46 -0.39
C VAL A 439 -28.28 10.97 -0.29
N MET A 440 -27.98 10.08 0.65
CA MET A 440 -26.61 9.55 0.81
C MET A 440 -26.15 8.71 -0.39
N THR A 441 -27.05 7.89 -0.97
CA THR A 441 -26.73 7.07 -2.13
C THR A 441 -26.43 7.94 -3.35
N LEU A 442 -27.29 8.93 -3.63
CA LEU A 442 -27.09 9.88 -4.72
C LEU A 442 -25.83 10.73 -4.53
N THR A 443 -25.57 11.17 -3.28
CA THR A 443 -24.35 11.89 -2.93
C THR A 443 -23.10 11.09 -3.28
N LEU A 444 -23.07 9.79 -2.92
CA LEU A 444 -21.94 8.93 -3.25
C LEU A 444 -21.81 8.68 -4.76
N THR A 445 -22.91 8.43 -5.45
CA THR A 445 -22.88 8.22 -6.90
C THR A 445 -22.33 9.45 -7.62
N LEU A 446 -22.82 10.65 -7.27
CA LEU A 446 -22.34 11.89 -7.85
C LEU A 446 -20.86 12.14 -7.53
N TRP A 447 -20.43 11.85 -6.30
CA TRP A 447 -19.02 11.96 -5.91
C TRP A 447 -18.13 11.00 -6.70
N GLU A 448 -18.47 9.71 -6.71
CA GLU A 448 -17.67 8.66 -7.35
C GLU A 448 -17.59 8.86 -8.88
N GLN A 449 -18.66 9.37 -9.50
CA GLN A 449 -18.67 9.67 -10.94
C GLN A 449 -18.02 11.02 -11.28
N GLY A 450 -18.36 12.08 -10.54
CA GLY A 450 -17.94 13.45 -10.84
C GLY A 450 -16.49 13.73 -10.49
N SER A 451 -15.99 13.16 -9.39
CA SER A 451 -14.60 13.36 -8.97
C SER A 451 -13.68 12.18 -9.30
N GLY A 452 -14.28 11.03 -9.66
CA GLY A 452 -13.58 9.76 -9.74
C GLY A 452 -13.12 9.22 -8.38
N LYS A 453 -13.31 9.93 -7.26
CA LYS A 453 -12.84 9.60 -5.91
C LYS A 453 -13.79 8.65 -5.16
N THR A 454 -13.24 7.89 -4.23
CA THR A 454 -13.98 6.91 -3.42
C THR A 454 -14.72 7.56 -2.25
N ARG A 455 -15.66 6.84 -1.65
CA ARG A 455 -16.34 7.25 -0.40
C ARG A 455 -15.42 7.46 0.81
N VAL A 456 -14.23 6.84 0.82
CA VAL A 456 -13.24 7.06 1.90
C VAL A 456 -12.59 8.43 1.71
N GLU A 457 -12.23 8.78 0.48
CA GLU A 457 -11.72 10.12 0.15
C GLU A 457 -12.77 11.19 0.45
N LEU A 458 -14.06 10.95 0.18
CA LEU A 458 -15.14 11.85 0.59
C LEU A 458 -15.14 12.10 2.11
N ALA A 459 -14.95 11.06 2.91
CA ALA A 459 -14.93 11.18 4.36
C ALA A 459 -13.74 12.01 4.87
N GLU A 460 -12.56 11.83 4.27
CA GLU A 460 -11.35 12.58 4.63
C GLU A 460 -11.45 14.04 4.22
N GLU A 461 -11.91 14.30 2.99
CA GLU A 461 -11.95 15.66 2.44
C GLU A 461 -13.08 16.48 3.06
N SER A 462 -14.29 15.91 3.18
CA SER A 462 -15.40 16.58 3.85
C SER A 462 -15.18 16.75 5.35
N LYS A 463 -14.32 15.92 5.96
CA LYS A 463 -14.07 15.83 7.40
C LYS A 463 -15.34 15.55 8.23
N VAL A 464 -16.43 15.12 7.59
CA VAL A 464 -17.71 14.81 8.25
C VAL A 464 -17.69 13.41 8.86
N TRP A 465 -16.97 12.48 8.23
CA TRP A 465 -16.99 11.06 8.59
C TRP A 465 -15.60 10.57 8.96
N LYS A 466 -15.54 9.71 9.98
CA LYS A 466 -14.28 9.11 10.43
C LYS A 466 -13.91 7.92 9.54
N VAL A 467 -12.67 7.93 9.04
CA VAL A 467 -12.05 6.76 8.39
C VAL A 467 -11.43 5.86 9.46
N ASN A 468 -11.79 4.58 9.40
CA ASN A 468 -11.30 3.51 10.25
C ASN A 468 -10.52 2.49 9.40
N ILE A 469 -9.78 1.60 10.06
CA ILE A 469 -9.17 0.43 9.41
C ILE A 469 -9.86 -0.82 9.98
N ASP A 470 -10.48 -1.62 9.13
CA ASP A 470 -11.12 -2.88 9.49
C ASP A 470 -10.63 -3.99 8.56
N ASP A 471 -10.22 -5.14 9.10
CA ASP A 471 -9.73 -6.30 8.32
C ASP A 471 -8.71 -5.92 7.25
N GLY A 472 -7.87 -4.94 7.59
CA GLY A 472 -6.83 -4.40 6.72
C GLY A 472 -7.25 -3.47 5.60
N ARG A 473 -8.48 -2.97 5.63
CA ARG A 473 -9.02 -2.02 4.65
C ARG A 473 -9.40 -0.70 5.30
N LEU A 474 -9.19 0.40 4.58
CA LEU A 474 -9.72 1.70 4.96
C LEU A 474 -11.24 1.70 4.75
N ARG A 475 -12.00 2.01 5.80
CA ARG A 475 -13.46 1.92 5.82
C ARG A 475 -14.08 3.14 6.46
N VAL A 476 -15.27 3.49 6.01
CA VAL A 476 -16.09 4.57 6.59
C VAL A 476 -17.35 3.99 7.24
N ARG A 477 -17.16 3.11 8.24
CA ARG A 477 -18.26 2.34 8.89
C ARG A 477 -19.49 3.17 9.21
N THR A 478 -19.27 4.36 9.75
CA THR A 478 -20.40 5.23 10.14
C THR A 478 -21.16 5.73 8.93
N LEU A 479 -20.48 6.11 7.84
CA LEU A 479 -21.08 6.54 6.59
C LEU A 479 -21.82 5.38 5.91
N GLU A 480 -21.19 4.22 5.81
CA GLU A 480 -21.75 3.02 5.14
C GLU A 480 -23.09 2.58 5.72
N ARG A 481 -23.32 2.84 7.02
CA ARG A 481 -24.60 2.59 7.67
C ARG A 481 -25.75 3.44 7.11
N TYR A 482 -25.47 4.58 6.50
CA TYR A 482 -26.50 5.43 5.90
C TYR A 482 -26.85 5.02 4.46
N LEU A 483 -26.25 3.96 3.92
CA LEU A 483 -26.53 3.47 2.57
C LEU A 483 -27.62 2.40 2.50
N ASN A 484 -28.14 1.96 3.65
CA ASN A 484 -29.22 0.97 3.70
C ASN A 484 -30.14 1.22 4.90
N ILE A 485 -31.45 1.16 4.69
CA ILE A 485 -32.46 1.36 5.73
C ILE A 485 -32.24 0.44 6.94
N LYS A 486 -31.80 -0.81 6.70
CA LYS A 486 -31.57 -1.81 7.75
C LYS A 486 -30.38 -1.48 8.65
N THR A 487 -29.37 -0.80 8.12
CA THR A 487 -28.14 -0.45 8.85
C THR A 487 -28.16 0.99 9.38
N LEU A 488 -29.09 1.81 8.87
CA LEU A 488 -29.29 3.21 9.25
C LEU A 488 -29.52 3.32 10.77
N PRO A 489 -28.76 4.16 11.50
CA PRO A 489 -28.92 4.33 12.94
C PRO A 489 -30.36 4.64 13.34
N LYS A 490 -30.77 4.17 14.52
CA LYS A 490 -32.10 4.49 15.08
C LYS A 490 -32.28 6.00 15.30
N LYS A 491 -31.19 6.70 15.65
CA LYS A 491 -31.12 8.17 15.74
C LYS A 491 -30.11 8.69 14.69
N PRO A 492 -30.55 8.92 13.43
CA PRO A 492 -29.66 9.35 12.36
C PRO A 492 -29.21 10.81 12.55
N ARG A 493 -27.95 11.10 12.22
CA ARG A 493 -27.39 12.46 12.27
C ARG A 493 -27.67 13.19 10.96
N ILE A 494 -28.89 13.72 10.81
CA ILE A 494 -29.36 14.34 9.56
C ILE A 494 -28.43 15.47 9.08
N ARG A 495 -27.90 16.28 10.00
CA ARG A 495 -26.94 17.36 9.67
C ARG A 495 -25.70 16.86 8.95
N ASN A 496 -25.18 15.67 9.32
CA ASN A 496 -24.02 15.09 8.63
C ASN A 496 -24.37 14.70 7.20
N ILE A 497 -25.57 14.19 6.95
CA ILE A 497 -26.05 13.82 5.60
C ILE A 497 -26.09 15.07 4.73
N VAL A 498 -26.78 16.13 5.20
CA VAL A 498 -26.92 17.39 4.48
C VAL A 498 -25.56 18.04 4.20
N THR A 499 -24.69 18.12 5.21
CA THR A 499 -23.34 18.70 5.07
C THR A 499 -22.52 17.92 4.02
N THR A 500 -22.65 16.60 3.99
CA THR A 500 -21.95 15.76 3.00
C THR A 500 -22.47 16.00 1.59
N ALA A 501 -23.80 16.06 1.41
CA ALA A 501 -24.42 16.31 0.12
C ALA A 501 -24.06 17.72 -0.42
N GLN A 502 -24.12 18.75 0.42
CA GLN A 502 -23.72 20.11 0.07
C GLN A 502 -22.24 20.20 -0.30
N TYR A 503 -21.36 19.50 0.43
CA TYR A 503 -19.94 19.40 0.08
C TYR A 503 -19.75 18.85 -1.33
N VAL A 504 -20.38 17.71 -1.67
CA VAL A 504 -20.28 17.12 -3.01
C VAL A 504 -20.87 18.03 -4.09
N LEU A 505 -22.04 18.62 -3.85
CA LEU A 505 -22.67 19.56 -4.77
C LEU A 505 -21.77 20.77 -5.07
N THR A 506 -20.96 21.22 -4.10
CA THR A 506 -20.00 22.31 -4.30
C THR A 506 -18.79 21.87 -5.10
N GLN A 507 -18.30 20.64 -4.89
CA GLN A 507 -17.10 20.12 -5.56
C GLN A 507 -17.38 19.64 -7.00
N CYS A 508 -18.63 19.30 -7.34
CA CYS A 508 -19.00 18.72 -8.63
C CYS A 508 -19.76 19.68 -9.56
N GLN A 509 -19.76 21.01 -9.31
CA GLN A 509 -20.51 21.98 -10.12
C GLN A 509 -20.06 22.04 -11.59
N ASP A 510 -18.79 21.77 -11.86
CA ASP A 510 -18.20 21.89 -13.21
C ASP A 510 -18.25 20.59 -14.03
N ALA A 511 -18.77 19.50 -13.47
CA ALA A 511 -18.56 18.15 -13.99
C ALA A 511 -19.58 17.66 -15.05
N ASN A 512 -20.47 18.51 -15.59
CA ASN A 512 -21.52 18.13 -16.57
C ASN A 512 -22.49 17.02 -16.11
N PHE A 513 -22.60 16.73 -14.81
CA PHE A 513 -23.53 15.74 -14.27
C PHE A 513 -24.85 16.38 -13.82
N ASP A 514 -25.94 15.62 -13.92
CA ASP A 514 -27.26 16.06 -13.45
C ASP A 514 -27.31 16.05 -11.90
N THR A 515 -27.19 17.24 -11.30
CA THR A 515 -27.26 17.44 -9.85
C THR A 515 -28.68 17.67 -9.34
N ALA A 516 -29.66 17.87 -10.22
CA ALA A 516 -31.02 18.25 -9.85
C ALA A 516 -31.71 17.24 -8.91
N PRO A 517 -31.59 15.91 -9.12
CA PRO A 517 -32.21 14.92 -8.22
C PRO A 517 -31.67 14.97 -6.79
N LEU A 518 -30.38 15.29 -6.62
CA LEU A 518 -29.76 15.42 -5.30
C LEU A 518 -30.21 16.73 -4.63
N CYS A 519 -30.22 17.85 -5.35
CA CYS A 519 -30.66 19.14 -4.83
C CYS A 519 -32.10 19.09 -4.30
N GLU A 520 -33.03 18.48 -5.05
CA GLU A 520 -34.43 18.36 -4.65
C GLU A 520 -34.58 17.59 -3.34
N LYS A 521 -33.91 16.44 -3.23
CA LYS A 521 -34.00 15.57 -2.04
C LYS A 521 -33.28 16.17 -0.82
N VAL A 522 -32.19 16.91 -1.02
CA VAL A 522 -31.53 17.66 0.06
C VAL A 522 -32.46 18.74 0.61
N ALA A 523 -33.17 19.48 -0.24
CA ALA A 523 -34.13 20.49 0.20
C ALA A 523 -35.28 19.88 1.01
N GLN A 524 -35.82 18.74 0.57
CA GLN A 524 -36.83 17.99 1.34
C GLN A 524 -36.29 17.55 2.72
N LEU A 525 -35.04 17.11 2.79
CA LEU A 525 -34.41 16.68 4.04
C LEU A 525 -34.11 17.85 4.99
N GLU A 526 -33.76 19.02 4.45
CA GLU A 526 -33.57 20.27 5.21
C GLU A 526 -34.88 20.78 5.81
N GLN A 527 -36.01 20.66 5.10
CA GLN A 527 -37.33 21.00 5.65
C GLN A 527 -37.66 20.13 6.88
N ILE A 528 -37.36 18.83 6.84
CA ILE A 528 -37.55 17.93 7.98
C ILE A 528 -36.66 18.35 9.16
N LEU A 529 -35.41 18.73 8.89
CA LEU A 529 -34.46 19.20 9.91
C LEU A 529 -34.91 20.52 10.56
N ALA A 530 -35.49 21.44 9.78
CA ALA A 530 -36.02 22.71 10.27
C ALA A 530 -37.23 22.48 11.19
N CYS A 531 -38.14 21.59 10.82
CA CYS A 531 -39.30 21.23 11.64
C CYS A 531 -38.91 20.55 12.97
N SER A 532 -37.83 19.75 13.00
CA SER A 532 -37.39 19.07 14.24
C SER A 532 -36.66 19.98 15.23
N ASN A 533 -36.12 21.13 14.78
CA ASN A 533 -35.45 22.11 15.65
C ASN A 533 -36.42 23.15 16.23
N ALA A 534 -37.65 23.21 15.71
CA ALA A 534 -38.71 24.11 16.16
C ALA A 534 -39.62 23.49 17.25
N THR A 535 -39.38 22.23 17.60
CA THR A 535 -40.03 21.44 18.67
C THR A 535 -39.02 21.06 19.73
#